data_AF-A0A9E1VYE9-F1
#
_entry.id   AF-A0A9E1VYE9-F1
#
_cell.length_a   1.000
_cell.length_b   1.000
_cell.length_c   1.000
_cell.angle_alpha   90.00
_cell.angle_beta   90.00
_cell.angle_gamma   90.00
#
_symmetry.space_group_name_H-M   'P 1'
#
loop_
_entity.id
_entity.type
_entity.pdbx_description
1 polymer ?
#
loop_
_entity_poly.entity_id
_entity_poly.type
_entity_poly.pdbx_seq_one_letter_code
_entity_poly.pdbx_strand_id
1 'polypeptide(L)'
;MNKHSSHADIIKRLKRASGHLDKVVEMIEKEKGCLDVAQQLQAVTSALSKAKQIYVQDHIEHCIETASGKKTEEFSKQVWDLKQITKYL
;
A
#
# COMPACT_ATOMS: atom_id res chain seq x y z
N MET A 1 -7.41 3.95 14.85
CA MET A 1 -7.19 3.23 13.57
C MET A 1 -8.55 2.90 12.99
N ASN A 2 -8.99 3.64 11.99
CA ASN A 2 -10.27 3.38 11.32
C ASN A 2 -10.12 2.09 10.50
N LYS A 3 -11.04 1.14 10.70
CA LYS A 3 -10.99 -0.17 10.07
C LYS A 3 -11.64 -0.02 8.69
N HIS A 4 -10.85 0.06 7.63
CA HIS A 4 -11.38 0.24 6.28
C HIS A 4 -11.75 -1.11 5.65
N SER A 5 -12.80 -1.11 4.81
CA SER A 5 -13.28 -2.30 4.07
C SER A 5 -12.19 -2.88 3.17
N SER A 6 -11.38 -2.02 2.54
CA SER A 6 -10.30 -2.41 1.62
C SER A 6 -9.12 -3.14 2.28
N HIS A 7 -9.00 -3.08 3.61
CA HIS A 7 -7.84 -3.63 4.33
C HIS A 7 -7.63 -5.11 4.03
N ALA A 8 -8.72 -5.88 3.88
CA ALA A 8 -8.63 -7.29 3.53
C ALA A 8 -7.94 -7.53 2.18
N ASP A 9 -8.25 -6.72 1.17
CA ASP A 9 -7.65 -6.85 -0.16
C ASP A 9 -6.23 -6.30 -0.24
N ILE A 10 -5.94 -5.23 0.52
CA ILE A 10 -4.57 -4.73 0.69
C ILE A 10 -3.70 -5.79 1.37
N ILE A 11 -4.20 -6.43 2.43
CA ILE A 11 -3.52 -7.54 3.11
C ILE A 11 -3.24 -8.68 2.11
N LYS A 12 -4.21 -9.08 1.29
CA LYS A 12 -3.99 -10.12 0.25
C LYS A 12 -2.87 -9.72 -0.72
N ARG A 13 -2.81 -8.46 -1.14
CA ARG A 13 -1.74 -7.96 -2.04
C ARG A 13 -0.38 -7.94 -1.36
N LEU A 14 -0.31 -7.48 -0.12
CA LEU A 14 0.93 -7.49 0.66
C LEU A 14 1.44 -8.91 0.91
N LYS A 15 0.54 -9.87 1.20
CA LYS A 15 0.91 -11.30 1.32
C LYS A 15 1.52 -11.85 0.03
N ARG A 16 0.98 -11.47 -1.15
CA ARG A 16 1.59 -11.84 -2.44
C ARG A 16 2.98 -11.22 -2.60
N ALA A 17 3.14 -9.94 -2.31
CA ALA A 17 4.45 -9.28 -2.35
C ALA A 17 5.47 -9.95 -1.40
N SER A 18 5.03 -10.36 -0.20
CA SER A 18 5.85 -11.14 0.74
C SER A 18 6.33 -12.45 0.14
N GLY A 19 5.43 -13.25 -0.45
CA GLY A 19 5.84 -14.51 -1.08
C GLY A 19 6.81 -14.32 -2.26
N HIS A 20 6.68 -13.22 -3.01
CA HIS A 20 7.65 -12.87 -4.04
C HIS A 20 9.02 -12.51 -3.43
N LEU A 21 9.03 -11.78 -2.31
CA LEU A 21 10.25 -11.41 -1.60
C LEU A 21 10.95 -12.64 -1.01
N ASP A 22 10.20 -13.55 -0.39
CA ASP A 22 10.72 -14.82 0.12
C ASP A 22 11.40 -15.60 -1.02
N LYS A 23 10.80 -15.58 -2.21
CA LYS A 23 11.39 -16.21 -3.39
C LYS A 23 12.69 -15.55 -3.84
N VAL A 24 12.76 -14.21 -3.79
CA VAL A 24 14.01 -13.48 -4.10
C VAL A 24 15.14 -13.93 -3.17
N VAL A 25 14.87 -14.03 -1.87
CA VAL A 25 15.85 -14.49 -0.88
C VAL A 25 16.35 -15.89 -1.23
N GLU A 26 15.44 -16.83 -1.47
CA GLU A 26 15.78 -18.20 -1.88
C GLU A 26 16.58 -18.24 -3.20
N MET A 27 16.27 -17.36 -4.16
CA MET A 27 17.00 -17.27 -5.42
C MET A 27 18.44 -16.81 -5.22
N ILE A 28 18.66 -15.85 -4.32
CA ILE A 28 20.01 -15.36 -3.98
C ILE A 28 20.79 -16.43 -3.23
N GLU A 29 20.18 -17.10 -2.25
CA GLU A 29 20.80 -18.20 -1.50
C GLU A 29 21.20 -19.38 -2.41
N LYS A 30 20.45 -19.59 -3.50
CA LYS A 30 20.72 -20.63 -4.51
C LYS A 30 21.55 -20.14 -5.70
N GLU A 31 22.18 -18.96 -5.59
CA GLU A 31 23.03 -18.37 -6.61
C GLU A 31 22.38 -18.33 -8.02
N LYS A 32 21.09 -18.00 -8.07
CA LYS A 32 20.36 -17.87 -9.35
C LYS A 32 20.88 -16.69 -10.16
N GLY A 33 20.61 -16.73 -11.48
CA GLY A 33 21.06 -15.71 -12.41
C GLY A 33 20.58 -14.30 -12.03
N CYS A 34 21.49 -13.33 -12.13
CA CYS A 34 21.24 -11.95 -11.72
C CYS A 34 20.02 -11.33 -12.42
N LEU A 35 19.78 -11.68 -13.69
CA LEU A 35 18.63 -11.19 -14.44
C LEU A 35 17.30 -11.68 -13.85
N ASP A 36 17.20 -12.96 -13.50
CA ASP A 36 15.99 -13.55 -12.93
C ASP A 36 15.69 -12.92 -11.56
N VAL A 37 16.73 -12.73 -10.74
CA VAL A 37 16.63 -12.08 -9.42
C VAL A 37 16.14 -10.64 -9.59
N ALA A 38 16.70 -9.89 -10.54
CA ALA A 38 16.30 -8.50 -10.81
C ALA A 38 14.84 -8.40 -11.29
N GLN A 39 14.40 -9.31 -12.17
CA GLN A 39 13.01 -9.38 -12.61
C GLN A 39 12.06 -9.67 -11.44
N GLN A 40 12.42 -10.60 -10.56
CA GLN A 40 11.60 -10.95 -9.41
C GLN A 40 11.55 -9.80 -8.39
N LEU A 41 12.66 -9.10 -8.15
CA LEU A 41 12.68 -7.86 -7.35
C LEU A 41 11.74 -6.79 -7.95
N GLN A 42 11.75 -6.62 -9.28
CA GLN A 42 10.84 -5.69 -9.95
C GLN A 42 9.36 -6.09 -9.75
N ALA A 43 9.06 -7.38 -9.69
CA ALA A 43 7.71 -7.86 -9.38
C ALA A 43 7.31 -7.50 -7.94
N VAL A 44 8.22 -7.62 -6.96
CA VAL A 44 7.99 -7.20 -5.57
C VAL A 44 7.70 -5.71 -5.49
N THR A 45 8.55 -4.86 -6.07
CA THR A 45 8.38 -3.40 -6.03
C THR A 45 7.08 -2.96 -6.71
N SER A 46 6.72 -3.59 -7.83
CA SER A 46 5.47 -3.31 -8.53
C SER A 46 4.24 -3.70 -7.69
N ALA A 47 4.28 -4.85 -7.02
CA ALA A 47 3.22 -5.29 -6.13
C ALA A 47 3.03 -4.35 -4.93
N LEU A 48 4.14 -3.91 -4.31
CA LEU A 48 4.13 -2.94 -3.21
C LEU A 48 3.61 -1.58 -3.66
N SER A 49 4.07 -1.07 -4.81
CA SER A 49 3.59 0.19 -5.38
C SER A 49 2.09 0.16 -5.61
N LYS A 50 1.56 -0.95 -6.14
CA LYS A 50 0.11 -1.09 -6.36
C LYS A 50 -0.67 -1.17 -5.05
N ALA A 51 -0.16 -1.88 -4.04
CA ALA A 51 -0.79 -1.94 -2.72
C ALA A 51 -0.82 -0.56 -2.05
N LYS A 52 0.29 0.19 -2.14
CA LYS A 52 0.42 1.57 -1.65
C LYS A 52 -0.62 2.49 -2.30
N GLN A 53 -0.72 2.49 -3.63
CA GLN A 53 -1.72 3.31 -4.35
C GLN A 53 -3.15 3.03 -3.88
N ILE A 54 -3.52 1.75 -3.76
CA ILE A 54 -4.87 1.36 -3.31
C ILE A 54 -5.12 1.81 -1.87
N TYR A 55 -4.13 1.68 -0.98
CA TYR A 55 -4.23 2.13 0.41
C TYR A 55 -4.46 3.64 0.51
N VAL A 56 -3.69 4.44 -0.24
CA VAL A 56 -3.85 5.90 -0.23
C VAL A 56 -5.21 6.29 -0.82
N GLN A 57 -5.63 5.66 -1.91
CA GLN A 57 -6.91 5.94 -2.56
C GLN A 57 -8.11 5.62 -1.65
N ASP A 58 -8.11 4.46 -1.00
CA ASP A 58 -9.18 4.08 -0.06
C ASP A 58 -9.24 5.03 1.16
N HIS A 59 -8.09 5.50 1.64
CA HIS A 59 -8.06 6.50 2.69
C HIS A 59 -8.65 7.85 2.22
N ILE A 60 -8.37 8.27 0.98
CA ILE A 60 -8.95 9.49 0.39
C ILE A 60 -10.48 9.38 0.34
N GLU A 61 -11.00 8.28 -0.22
CA GLU A 61 -12.45 8.04 -0.33
C GLU A 61 -13.12 8.10 1.04
N HIS A 62 -12.55 7.41 2.04
CA HIS A 62 -13.09 7.44 3.41
C HIS A 62 -13.02 8.82 4.09
N CYS A 63 -11.93 9.56 3.91
CA CYS A 63 -11.82 10.91 4.47
C CYS A 63 -12.87 11.85 3.88
N ILE A 64 -13.17 11.75 2.58
CA ILE A 64 -14.21 12.55 1.92
C ILE A 64 -15.62 12.15 2.40
N GLU A 65 -15.90 10.85 2.49
CA GLU A 65 -17.19 10.35 2.97
C GLU A 65 -17.47 10.78 4.42
N THR A 66 -16.47 10.63 5.29
CA THR A 66 -16.62 10.97 6.71
C THR A 66 -16.58 12.48 6.98
N ALA A 67 -16.01 13.28 6.10
CA ALA A 67 -16.00 14.74 6.20
C ALA A 67 -17.38 15.38 5.96
N SER A 68 -18.27 14.69 5.25
CA SER A 68 -19.60 15.21 4.91
C SER A 68 -20.46 15.41 6.16
N GLY A 69 -20.76 16.68 6.48
CA GLY A 69 -21.62 17.05 7.61
C GLY A 69 -20.90 17.24 8.97
N LYS A 70 -19.56 17.23 9.02
CA LYS A 70 -18.79 17.42 10.26
C LYS A 70 -18.44 18.89 10.54
N LYS A 71 -18.18 19.20 11.82
CA LYS A 71 -17.72 20.53 12.27
C LYS A 71 -16.34 20.87 11.69
N THR A 72 -16.08 22.16 11.46
CA THR A 72 -14.86 22.70 10.81
C THR A 72 -13.54 22.18 11.39
N GLU A 73 -13.47 21.96 12.69
CA GLU A 73 -12.24 21.52 13.37
C GLU A 73 -11.92 20.03 13.10
N GLU A 74 -12.94 19.18 13.03
CA GLU A 74 -12.78 17.76 12.72
C GLU A 74 -12.50 17.55 11.23
N PHE A 75 -13.17 18.33 10.37
CA PHE A 75 -12.87 18.41 8.95
C PHE A 75 -11.41 18.83 8.70
N SER A 76 -10.92 19.85 9.40
CA SER A 76 -9.53 20.32 9.26
C SER A 76 -8.50 19.23 9.62
N LYS A 77 -8.78 18.41 10.64
CA LYS A 77 -7.93 17.25 10.99
C LYS A 77 -7.92 16.20 9.89
N GLN A 78 -9.09 15.84 9.35
CA GLN A 78 -9.18 14.84 8.27
C GLN A 78 -8.46 15.30 7.00
N VAL A 79 -8.58 16.58 6.64
CA VAL A 79 -7.85 17.17 5.51
C VAL A 79 -6.34 17.20 5.78
N TRP A 80 -5.92 17.44 7.02
CA TRP A 80 -4.51 17.39 7.39
C TRP A 80 -3.94 15.97 7.29
N ASP A 81 -4.65 14.95 7.78
CA ASP A 81 -4.28 13.54 7.66
C ASP A 81 -4.18 13.12 6.19
N LEU A 82 -5.14 13.53 5.37
CA LEU A 82 -5.14 13.34 3.91
C LEU A 82 -3.89 13.93 3.25
N LYS A 83 -3.48 15.13 3.66
CA LYS A 83 -2.26 15.78 3.17
C LYS A 83 -0.99 15.02 3.57
N GLN A 84 -0.97 14.31 4.70
CA GLN A 84 0.20 13.52 5.09
C GLN A 84 0.30 12.24 4.26
N ILE A 85 -0.81 11.53 4.06
CA ILE A 85 -0.78 10.24 3.36
C ILE A 85 -0.56 10.37 1.86
N THR A 86 -1.03 11.46 1.24
CA THR A 86 -0.83 11.75 -0.18
C THR A 86 0.63 12.00 -0.56
N LYS A 87 1.51 12.31 0.41
CA LYS A 87 2.97 12.37 0.20
C LYS A 87 3.56 11.04 -0.27
N TYR A 88 2.85 9.94 -0.04
CA TYR A 88 3.27 8.60 -0.39
C TYR A 88 2.62 8.10 -1.68
N LEU A 89 1.91 8.93 -2.46
CA LEU A 89 1.49 8.58 -3.83
C LEU A 89 2.71 8.44 -4.74
#